data_AF-A0A4P6L4Y1-F1
#
_entry.id   AF-A0A4P6L4Y1-F1
#
_cell.length_a   1.000
_cell.length_b   1.000
_cell.length_c   1.000
_cell.angle_alpha   90.00
_cell.angle_beta   90.00
_cell.angle_gamma   90.00
#
_symmetry.space_group_name_H-M   'P 1'
#
loop_
_entity.id
_entity.type
_entity.pdbx_description
1 polymer ?
#
loop_
_entity_poly.entity_id
_entity_poly.type
_entity_poly.pdbx_seq_one_letter_code
_entity_poly.pdbx_strand_id
1 'polypeptide(L)'
;MTRGTAAPGISPAVQSAYAAFGAGDLATARQRYATALREDPNNRDALLGSAAVALRDGRGEDAASHYARLLALDPRDADAIAGMTALRPGGGGERAEIQLKGALRGNPDAAPVHFALGNLYARQGRWQEAQGAYFRAWTAAPANADYAFNLAVGLDRLNQARLAREYYERALALSAGGAAAFDRAAAQRRLQELGGTAAATQAPAPAPARTPVAPATPPVAGN
;
A
#
# COMPACT_ATOMS: atom_id res chain seq x y z
N MET A 1 -30.91 -8.46 -41.89
CA MET A 1 -29.46 -8.76 -41.83
C MET A 1 -29.06 -8.86 -40.37
N THR A 2 -28.89 -10.08 -39.88
CA THR A 2 -28.51 -10.40 -38.50
C THR A 2 -27.05 -10.05 -38.26
N ARG A 3 -26.77 -9.01 -37.46
CA ARG A 3 -25.44 -8.82 -36.87
C ARG A 3 -25.23 -9.93 -35.85
N GLY A 4 -24.48 -10.95 -36.25
CA GLY A 4 -23.96 -11.94 -35.32
C GLY A 4 -23.06 -11.24 -34.32
N THR A 5 -23.44 -11.29 -33.05
CA THR A 5 -22.57 -10.95 -31.92
C THR A 5 -21.46 -11.99 -31.90
N ALA A 6 -20.32 -11.69 -32.53
CA ALA A 6 -19.11 -12.47 -32.32
C ALA A 6 -18.78 -12.42 -30.83
N ALA A 7 -18.57 -13.59 -30.21
CA ALA A 7 -18.04 -13.67 -28.86
C ALA A 7 -16.75 -12.82 -28.76
N PRO A 8 -16.44 -12.19 -27.61
CA PRO A 8 -15.23 -11.39 -27.47
C PRO A 8 -14.01 -12.32 -27.54
N GLY A 9 -13.54 -12.58 -28.76
CA GLY A 9 -12.28 -13.26 -29.01
C GLY A 9 -11.13 -12.33 -28.65
N ILE A 10 -10.10 -12.88 -27.99
CA ILE A 10 -8.87 -12.13 -27.72
C ILE A 10 -8.35 -11.60 -29.06
N SER A 11 -8.09 -10.29 -29.15
CA SER A 11 -7.60 -9.66 -30.39
C SER A 11 -6.41 -10.46 -30.93
N PRO A 12 -6.38 -10.81 -32.23
CA PRO A 12 -5.25 -11.52 -32.83
C PRO A 12 -3.91 -10.82 -32.58
N ALA A 13 -3.92 -9.48 -32.50
CA ALA A 13 -2.75 -8.69 -32.16
C ALA A 13 -2.31 -8.92 -30.70
N VAL A 14 -3.24 -9.05 -29.75
CA VAL A 14 -2.93 -9.38 -28.34
C VAL A 14 -2.36 -10.80 -28.21
N GLN A 15 -2.96 -11.78 -28.90
CA GLN A 15 -2.45 -13.17 -28.86
C GLN A 15 -1.02 -13.25 -29.42
N SER A 16 -0.79 -12.62 -30.58
CA SER A 16 0.53 -12.55 -31.20
C SER A 16 1.54 -11.81 -30.31
N ALA A 17 1.13 -10.72 -29.67
CA ALA A 17 1.98 -9.97 -28.75
C ALA A 17 2.38 -10.79 -27.52
N TYR A 18 1.43 -11.52 -26.94
CA TYR A 18 1.66 -12.39 -25.80
C TYR A 18 2.65 -13.52 -26.13
N ALA A 19 2.47 -14.18 -27.29
CA ALA A 19 3.40 -15.21 -27.76
C ALA A 19 4.82 -14.66 -27.95
N ALA A 20 4.96 -13.50 -28.59
CA ALA A 20 6.26 -12.83 -28.77
C ALA A 20 6.91 -12.46 -27.42
N PHE A 21 6.12 -11.96 -26.46
CA PHE A 21 6.61 -11.64 -25.12
C PHE A 21 7.09 -12.90 -24.36
N GLY A 22 6.37 -14.00 -24.48
CA GLY A 22 6.77 -15.30 -23.94
C GLY A 22 8.08 -15.82 -24.54
N ALA A 23 8.30 -15.57 -25.83
CA ALA A 23 9.54 -15.90 -26.54
C ALA A 23 10.70 -14.94 -26.27
N GLY A 24 10.47 -13.85 -25.52
CA GLY A 24 11.48 -12.82 -25.25
C GLY A 24 11.70 -11.81 -26.38
N ASP A 25 10.92 -11.91 -27.47
CA ASP A 25 10.95 -10.92 -28.56
C ASP A 25 10.15 -9.67 -28.16
N LEU A 26 10.80 -8.80 -27.39
CA LEU A 26 10.20 -7.57 -26.87
C LEU A 26 9.86 -6.58 -28.00
N ALA A 27 10.58 -6.61 -29.12
CA ALA A 27 10.34 -5.72 -30.24
C ALA A 27 9.02 -6.05 -30.93
N THR A 28 8.82 -7.33 -31.28
CA THR A 28 7.55 -7.80 -31.87
C THR A 28 6.42 -7.65 -30.87
N ALA A 29 6.61 -8.01 -29.59
CA ALA A 29 5.59 -7.85 -28.56
C ALA A 29 5.11 -6.39 -28.46
N ARG A 30 6.04 -5.43 -28.43
CA ARG A 30 5.73 -3.99 -28.39
C ARG A 30 4.90 -3.56 -29.60
N GLN A 31 5.33 -3.95 -30.82
CA GLN A 31 4.63 -3.59 -32.05
C GLN A 31 3.20 -4.16 -32.09
N ARG A 32 3.03 -5.41 -31.65
CA ARG A 32 1.74 -6.11 -31.66
C ARG A 32 0.79 -5.55 -30.61
N TYR A 33 1.24 -5.29 -29.38
CA TYR A 33 0.41 -4.59 -28.40
C TYR A 33 0.06 -3.16 -28.83
N ALA A 34 0.99 -2.42 -29.44
CA ALA A 34 0.69 -1.11 -30.00
C ALA A 34 -0.35 -1.17 -31.14
N THR A 35 -0.39 -2.26 -31.90
CA THR A 35 -1.43 -2.50 -32.91
C THR A 35 -2.78 -2.73 -32.25
N ALA A 36 -2.84 -3.62 -31.24
CA ALA A 36 -4.05 -3.84 -30.47
C ALA A 36 -4.59 -2.54 -29.84
N LEU A 37 -3.72 -1.69 -29.30
CA LEU A 37 -4.11 -0.40 -28.71
C LEU A 37 -4.52 0.67 -29.74
N ARG A 38 -4.17 0.51 -31.01
CA ARG A 38 -4.72 1.37 -32.09
C ARG A 38 -6.13 0.97 -32.47
N GLU A 39 -6.43 -0.33 -32.41
CA GLU A 39 -7.76 -0.89 -32.71
C GLU A 39 -8.73 -0.64 -31.55
N ASP A 40 -8.27 -0.91 -30.33
CA ASP A 40 -9.00 -0.65 -29.08
C ASP A 40 -8.06 0.00 -28.07
N PRO A 41 -8.10 1.35 -27.95
CA PRO A 41 -7.28 2.09 -26.99
C PRO A 41 -7.48 1.66 -25.53
N ASN A 42 -8.63 1.07 -25.18
CA ASN A 42 -8.93 0.70 -23.80
C ASN A 42 -8.81 -0.81 -23.56
N ASN A 43 -8.21 -1.54 -24.51
CA ASN A 43 -8.01 -2.97 -24.37
C ASN A 43 -7.14 -3.29 -23.14
N ARG A 44 -7.76 -3.86 -22.10
CA ARG A 44 -7.12 -4.13 -20.81
C ARG A 44 -5.87 -5.01 -20.98
N ASP A 45 -5.98 -6.10 -21.73
CA ASP A 45 -4.89 -7.05 -21.91
C ASP A 45 -3.71 -6.42 -22.68
N ALA A 46 -4.00 -5.59 -23.69
CA ALA A 46 -2.96 -4.90 -24.43
C ALA A 46 -2.27 -3.81 -23.59
N LEU A 47 -3.00 -3.11 -22.72
CA LEU A 47 -2.42 -2.14 -21.79
C LEU A 47 -1.51 -2.84 -20.78
N LEU A 48 -1.98 -3.94 -20.17
CA LEU A 48 -1.21 -4.72 -19.22
C LEU A 48 0.03 -5.35 -19.86
N GLY A 49 -0.13 -5.93 -21.04
CA GLY A 49 0.96 -6.49 -21.83
C GLY A 49 2.00 -5.45 -22.26
N SER A 50 1.55 -4.26 -22.67
CA SER A 50 2.46 -3.14 -22.99
C SER A 50 3.26 -2.69 -21.77
N ALA A 51 2.63 -2.63 -20.60
CA ALA A 51 3.31 -2.32 -19.34
C ALA A 51 4.37 -3.37 -19.00
N ALA A 52 4.04 -4.66 -19.14
CA ALA A 52 4.98 -5.76 -18.90
C ALA A 52 6.18 -5.74 -19.86
N VAL A 53 5.94 -5.46 -21.15
CA VAL A 53 7.01 -5.27 -22.15
C VAL A 53 7.89 -4.08 -21.77
N ALA A 54 7.30 -2.94 -21.40
CA ALA A 54 8.04 -1.76 -20.98
C ALA A 54 8.91 -2.02 -19.74
N LEU A 55 8.40 -2.75 -18.75
CA LEU A 55 9.19 -3.15 -17.58
C LEU A 55 10.38 -4.04 -17.93
N ARG A 56 10.18 -5.07 -18.77
CA ARG A 56 11.28 -5.95 -19.22
C ARG A 56 12.37 -5.21 -19.98
N ASP A 57 11.99 -4.12 -20.64
CA ASP A 57 12.86 -3.28 -21.46
C ASP A 57 13.47 -2.10 -20.67
N GLY A 58 13.27 -2.04 -19.35
CA GLY A 58 13.78 -0.96 -18.49
C GLY A 58 13.07 0.38 -18.62
N ARG A 59 11.98 0.45 -19.41
CA ARG A 59 11.18 1.67 -19.65
C ARG A 59 10.07 1.83 -18.60
N GLY A 60 10.49 2.04 -17.35
CA GLY A 60 9.56 2.14 -16.23
C GLY A 60 8.55 3.29 -16.32
N GLU A 61 8.93 4.43 -16.92
CA GLU A 61 8.00 5.55 -17.13
C GLU A 61 6.86 5.23 -18.12
N ASP A 62 7.17 4.45 -19.15
CA ASP A 62 6.17 3.96 -20.11
C ASP A 62 5.23 2.96 -19.44
N ALA A 63 5.78 2.05 -18.63
CA ALA A 63 4.99 1.12 -17.83
C ALA A 63 4.01 1.87 -16.90
N ALA A 64 4.50 2.89 -16.19
CA ALA A 64 3.67 3.74 -15.34
C ALA A 64 2.51 4.38 -16.12
N SER A 65 2.77 4.83 -17.35
CA SER A 65 1.75 5.45 -18.21
C SER A 65 0.68 4.43 -18.66
N HIS A 66 1.05 3.18 -18.92
CA HIS A 66 0.10 2.11 -19.23
C HIS A 66 -0.75 1.71 -18.02
N TYR A 67 -0.15 1.56 -16.84
CA TYR A 67 -0.89 1.29 -15.61
C TYR A 67 -1.82 2.45 -15.23
N ALA A 68 -1.41 3.70 -15.47
CA ALA A 68 -2.26 4.86 -15.21
C ALA A 68 -3.56 4.81 -16.04
N ARG A 69 -3.47 4.37 -17.30
CA ARG A 69 -4.64 4.19 -18.15
C ARG A 69 -5.55 3.09 -17.64
N LEU A 70 -5.00 1.97 -17.16
CA LEU A 70 -5.80 0.92 -16.51
C LEU A 70 -6.54 1.45 -15.27
N LEU A 71 -5.87 2.22 -14.41
CA LEU A 71 -6.50 2.82 -13.23
C LEU A 71 -7.55 3.89 -13.56
N ALA A 72 -7.41 4.57 -14.70
CA ALA A 72 -8.44 5.49 -15.18
C ALA A 72 -9.70 4.76 -15.67
N LEU A 73 -9.56 3.51 -16.17
CA LEU A 73 -10.67 2.67 -16.59
C LEU A 73 -11.33 1.97 -15.39
N ASP A 74 -10.52 1.39 -14.50
CA ASP A 74 -10.95 0.80 -13.24
C ASP A 74 -9.95 1.16 -12.12
N PRO A 75 -10.31 2.09 -11.21
CA PRO A 75 -9.47 2.46 -10.06
C PRO A 75 -9.14 1.29 -9.12
N ARG A 76 -9.81 0.15 -9.24
CA ARG A 76 -9.61 -1.05 -8.44
C ARG A 76 -8.82 -2.14 -9.19
N ASP A 77 -8.30 -1.86 -10.37
CA ASP A 77 -7.54 -2.84 -11.15
C ASP A 77 -6.29 -3.30 -10.37
N ALA A 78 -6.32 -4.55 -9.91
CA ALA A 78 -5.30 -5.09 -9.02
C ALA A 78 -3.91 -5.18 -9.69
N ASP A 79 -3.87 -5.51 -10.99
CA ASP A 79 -2.62 -5.62 -11.74
C ASP A 79 -1.97 -4.25 -11.93
N ALA A 80 -2.78 -3.23 -12.21
CA ALA A 80 -2.30 -1.86 -12.36
C ALA A 80 -1.83 -1.25 -11.03
N ILE A 81 -2.55 -1.52 -9.93
CA ILE A 81 -2.13 -1.12 -8.58
C ILE A 81 -0.79 -1.78 -8.23
N ALA A 82 -0.66 -3.09 -8.45
CA ALA A 82 0.56 -3.84 -8.18
C ALA A 82 1.73 -3.35 -9.05
N GLY A 83 1.47 -3.09 -10.33
CA GLY A 83 2.44 -2.57 -11.28
C GLY A 83 2.97 -1.19 -10.92
N MET A 84 2.08 -0.22 -10.66
CA MET A 84 2.46 1.12 -10.19
C MET A 84 3.25 1.09 -8.89
N THR A 85 2.82 0.19 -8.01
CA THR A 85 3.46 -0.05 -6.72
C THR A 85 4.91 -0.54 -6.95
N ALA A 86 5.13 -1.55 -7.77
CA ALA A 86 6.45 -2.16 -7.96
C ALA A 86 7.53 -1.25 -8.60
N LEU A 87 7.16 -0.09 -9.18
CA LEU A 87 8.09 0.83 -9.81
C LEU A 87 9.08 1.45 -8.81
N ARG A 88 10.36 1.41 -9.16
CA ARG A 88 11.46 1.91 -8.31
C ARG A 88 11.75 3.39 -8.59
N PRO A 89 12.31 4.13 -7.62
CA PRO A 89 12.89 5.45 -7.85
C PRO A 89 13.93 5.41 -8.97
N GLY A 90 13.94 6.42 -9.85
CA GLY A 90 14.79 6.44 -11.05
C GLY A 90 14.45 5.37 -12.10
N GLY A 91 13.40 4.58 -11.89
CA GLY A 91 12.91 3.54 -12.79
C GLY A 91 11.40 3.65 -13.00
N GLY A 92 10.84 4.86 -12.98
CA GLY A 92 9.42 5.15 -13.20
C GLY A 92 8.61 5.48 -11.95
N GLY A 93 9.19 5.42 -10.74
CA GLY A 93 8.48 5.72 -9.49
C GLY A 93 7.95 7.17 -9.39
N GLU A 94 8.69 8.14 -9.92
CA GLU A 94 8.30 9.55 -9.96
C GLU A 94 7.10 9.76 -10.89
N ARG A 95 7.14 9.10 -12.06
CA ARG A 95 6.02 9.08 -13.01
C ARG A 95 4.80 8.41 -12.39
N ALA A 96 4.98 7.30 -11.67
CA ALA A 96 3.90 6.61 -10.97
C ALA A 96 3.21 7.52 -9.95
N GLU A 97 3.97 8.25 -9.14
CA GLU A 97 3.41 9.21 -8.18
C GLU A 97 2.57 10.29 -8.87
N ILE A 98 3.10 10.90 -9.94
CA ILE A 98 2.39 11.93 -10.71
C ILE A 98 1.08 11.38 -11.26
N GLN A 99 1.12 10.17 -11.84
CA GLN A 99 -0.05 9.54 -12.44
C GLN A 99 -1.11 9.15 -11.42
N LEU A 100 -0.71 8.57 -10.28
CA LEU A 100 -1.63 8.23 -9.18
C LEU A 100 -2.29 9.49 -8.60
N LYS A 101 -1.53 10.56 -8.38
CA LYS A 101 -2.09 11.87 -8.00
C LYS A 101 -3.02 12.43 -9.07
N GLY A 102 -2.69 12.21 -10.34
CA GLY A 102 -3.52 12.56 -11.48
C GLY A 102 -4.89 11.86 -11.44
N ALA A 103 -4.90 10.55 -11.19
CA ALA A 103 -6.13 9.74 -11.10
C ALA A 103 -7.06 10.23 -9.98
N LEU A 104 -6.49 10.69 -8.86
CA LEU A 104 -7.27 11.25 -7.74
C LEU A 104 -7.99 12.57 -8.08
N ARG A 105 -7.63 13.27 -9.15
CA ARG A 105 -8.36 14.49 -9.55
C ARG A 105 -9.78 14.18 -10.03
N GLY A 106 -9.99 13.00 -10.64
CA GLY A 106 -11.31 12.54 -11.08
C GLY A 106 -12.10 11.82 -9.97
N ASN A 107 -11.40 11.17 -9.05
CA ASN A 107 -12.00 10.50 -7.89
C ASN A 107 -11.13 10.73 -6.63
N PRO A 108 -11.38 11.81 -5.88
CA PRO A 108 -10.57 12.19 -4.72
C PRO A 108 -10.54 11.15 -3.60
N ASP A 109 -11.58 10.32 -3.49
CA ASP A 109 -11.76 9.34 -2.41
C ASP A 109 -11.51 7.90 -2.87
N ALA A 110 -10.84 7.71 -4.01
CA ALA A 110 -10.47 6.37 -4.50
C ALA A 110 -9.48 5.68 -3.55
N ALA A 111 -10.02 4.92 -2.59
CA ALA A 111 -9.25 4.23 -1.56
C ALA A 111 -8.10 3.36 -2.10
N PRO A 112 -8.27 2.57 -3.18
CA PRO A 112 -7.18 1.77 -3.74
C PRO A 112 -6.04 2.62 -4.33
N VAL A 113 -6.34 3.81 -4.84
CA VAL A 113 -5.33 4.73 -5.40
C VAL A 113 -4.54 5.40 -4.27
N HIS A 114 -5.19 5.80 -3.19
CA HIS A 114 -4.51 6.25 -1.96
C HIS A 114 -3.64 5.13 -1.36
N PHE A 115 -4.12 3.89 -1.37
CA PHE A 115 -3.35 2.74 -0.92
C PHE A 115 -2.11 2.50 -1.80
N ALA A 116 -2.24 2.61 -3.12
CA ALA A 116 -1.12 2.51 -4.06
C ALA A 116 -0.07 3.62 -3.81
N LEU A 117 -0.50 4.87 -3.58
CA LEU A 117 0.40 5.96 -3.19
C LEU A 117 1.11 5.67 -1.86
N GLY A 118 0.39 5.18 -0.86
CA GLY A 118 0.98 4.80 0.43
C GLY A 118 2.06 3.74 0.28
N ASN A 119 1.79 2.70 -0.51
CA ASN A 119 2.76 1.66 -0.81
C ASN A 119 3.99 2.21 -1.55
N LEU A 120 3.77 3.10 -2.53
CA LEU A 120 4.84 3.75 -3.29
C LEU A 120 5.75 4.57 -2.37
N TYR A 121 5.17 5.38 -1.48
CA TYR A 121 5.92 6.15 -0.50
C TYR A 121 6.66 5.27 0.50
N ALA A 122 6.03 4.19 0.99
CA ALA A 122 6.66 3.24 1.91
C ALA A 122 7.92 2.61 1.30
N ARG A 123 7.89 2.21 0.02
CA ARG A 123 9.08 1.70 -0.69
C ARG A 123 10.18 2.75 -0.86
N GLN A 124 9.81 4.01 -0.93
CA GLN A 124 10.74 5.14 -1.01
C GLN A 124 11.27 5.57 0.37
N GLY A 125 10.83 4.92 1.46
CA GLY A 125 11.17 5.34 2.83
C GLY A 125 10.48 6.62 3.29
N ARG A 126 9.54 7.14 2.51
CA ARG A 126 8.76 8.37 2.75
C ARG A 126 7.58 8.07 3.69
N TRP A 127 7.91 7.70 4.93
CA TRP A 127 6.92 7.14 5.87
C TRP A 127 5.85 8.15 6.30
N GLN A 128 6.16 9.45 6.35
CA GLN A 128 5.20 10.50 6.64
C GLN A 128 4.13 10.58 5.53
N GLU A 129 4.53 10.63 4.26
CA GLU A 129 3.56 10.62 3.16
C GLU A 129 2.82 9.28 3.06
N ALA A 130 3.49 8.17 3.33
CA ALA A 130 2.87 6.85 3.36
C ALA A 130 1.74 6.78 4.39
N GLN A 131 1.98 7.24 5.62
CA GLN A 131 0.97 7.30 6.68
C GLN A 131 -0.24 8.16 6.26
N GLY A 132 0.00 9.34 5.67
CA GLY A 132 -1.09 10.20 5.20
C GLY A 132 -1.92 9.57 4.08
N ALA A 133 -1.27 8.86 3.15
CA ALA A 133 -1.97 8.17 2.07
C ALA A 133 -2.76 6.94 2.57
N TYR A 134 -2.17 6.11 3.45
CA TYR A 134 -2.89 5.00 4.08
C TYR A 134 -4.06 5.47 4.93
N PHE A 135 -3.92 6.60 5.62
CA PHE A 135 -5.02 7.19 6.39
C PHE A 135 -6.20 7.58 5.49
N ARG A 136 -5.94 8.17 4.31
CA ARG A 136 -7.00 8.46 3.33
C ARG A 136 -7.64 7.19 2.78
N ALA A 137 -6.85 6.16 2.46
CA ALA A 137 -7.37 4.86 2.02
C ALA A 137 -8.30 4.23 3.08
N TRP A 138 -7.86 4.22 4.34
CA TRP A 138 -8.65 3.73 5.47
C TRP A 138 -9.92 4.56 5.68
N THR A 139 -9.83 5.88 5.64
CA THR A 139 -11.00 6.77 5.85
C THR A 139 -12.06 6.56 4.78
N ALA A 140 -11.66 6.35 3.53
CA ALA A 140 -12.58 6.06 2.44
C ALA A 140 -13.18 4.64 2.51
N ALA A 141 -12.50 3.67 3.15
CA ALA A 141 -12.96 2.29 3.28
C ALA A 141 -12.56 1.67 4.64
N PRO A 142 -13.23 2.04 5.75
CA PRO A 142 -12.85 1.67 7.12
C PRO A 142 -13.14 0.20 7.49
N ALA A 143 -13.67 -0.60 6.57
CA ALA A 143 -13.87 -2.04 6.77
C ALA A 143 -12.74 -2.89 6.13
N ASN A 144 -11.75 -2.26 5.50
CA ASN A 144 -10.68 -2.98 4.81
C ASN A 144 -9.51 -3.28 5.77
N ALA A 145 -9.27 -4.56 6.04
CA ALA A 145 -8.23 -5.01 6.96
C ALA A 145 -6.80 -4.65 6.48
N ASP A 146 -6.55 -4.68 5.16
CA ASP A 146 -5.24 -4.36 4.59
C ASP A 146 -4.92 -2.86 4.74
N TYR A 147 -5.92 -1.99 4.65
CA TYR A 147 -5.73 -0.55 4.85
C TYR A 147 -5.42 -0.22 6.31
N ALA A 148 -6.13 -0.84 7.26
CA ALA A 148 -5.79 -0.74 8.68
C ALA A 148 -4.36 -1.24 8.96
N PHE A 149 -3.99 -2.40 8.40
CA PHE A 149 -2.67 -2.98 8.61
C PHE A 149 -1.55 -2.06 8.10
N ASN A 150 -1.68 -1.54 6.88
CA ASN A 150 -0.62 -0.69 6.31
C ASN A 150 -0.56 0.68 6.97
N LEU A 151 -1.69 1.23 7.44
CA LEU A 151 -1.69 2.41 8.30
C LEU A 151 -0.96 2.14 9.62
N ALA A 152 -1.20 0.98 10.24
CA ALA A 152 -0.48 0.56 11.44
C ALA A 152 1.05 0.49 11.21
N VAL A 153 1.48 -0.13 10.10
CA VAL A 153 2.90 -0.17 9.70
C VAL A 153 3.47 1.22 9.51
N GLY A 154 2.75 2.13 8.84
CA GLY A 154 3.18 3.51 8.66
C GLY A 154 3.37 4.25 9.98
N LEU A 155 2.42 4.10 10.91
CA LEU A 155 2.49 4.67 12.25
C LEU A 155 3.64 4.09 13.08
N ASP A 156 3.86 2.78 12.97
CA ASP A 156 4.93 2.04 13.64
C ASP A 156 6.32 2.52 13.20
N ARG A 157 6.51 2.68 11.88
CA ARG A 157 7.73 3.25 11.29
C ARG A 157 8.02 4.69 11.73
N LEU A 158 6.99 5.42 12.12
CA LEU A 158 7.08 6.78 12.66
C LEU A 158 7.16 6.81 14.20
N ASN A 159 7.35 5.67 14.85
CA ASN A 159 7.39 5.50 16.31
C ASN A 159 6.11 5.95 17.03
N GLN A 160 4.97 5.95 16.34
CA GLN A 160 3.66 6.28 16.91
C GLN A 160 3.01 5.02 17.52
N ALA A 161 3.72 4.38 18.46
CA ALA A 161 3.41 3.04 18.98
C ALA A 161 1.96 2.86 19.46
N ARG A 162 1.41 3.87 20.14
CA ARG A 162 0.01 3.83 20.63
C ARG A 162 -1.00 3.69 19.49
N LEU A 163 -0.87 4.52 18.46
CA LEU A 163 -1.76 4.50 17.30
C LEU A 163 -1.50 3.27 16.43
N ALA A 164 -0.23 2.87 16.24
CA ALA A 164 0.11 1.66 15.52
C ALA A 164 -0.58 0.43 16.13
N ARG A 165 -0.52 0.29 17.46
CA ARG A 165 -1.21 -0.77 18.22
C ARG A 165 -2.71 -0.80 17.91
N GLU A 166 -3.36 0.35 18.00
CA GLU A 166 -4.80 0.50 17.74
C GLU A 166 -5.19 0.02 16.34
N TYR A 167 -4.40 0.35 15.32
CA TYR A 167 -4.67 -0.06 13.94
C TYR A 167 -4.26 -1.51 13.65
N TYR A 168 -3.24 -2.07 14.29
CA TYR A 168 -2.96 -3.50 14.23
C TYR A 168 -4.10 -4.33 14.83
N GLU A 169 -4.67 -3.91 15.98
CA GLU A 169 -5.85 -4.53 16.58
C GLU A 169 -7.04 -4.52 15.62
N ARG A 170 -7.33 -3.36 15.00
CA ARG A 170 -8.40 -3.25 14.00
C ARG A 170 -8.17 -4.15 12.79
N ALA A 171 -6.96 -4.17 12.24
CA ALA A 171 -6.63 -5.00 11.09
C ALA A 171 -6.89 -6.48 11.38
N LEU A 172 -6.43 -6.96 12.54
CA LEU A 172 -6.65 -8.33 12.99
C LEU A 172 -8.13 -8.65 13.19
N ALA A 173 -8.88 -7.76 13.86
CA ALA A 173 -10.31 -7.93 14.07
C ALA A 173 -11.10 -8.00 12.74
N LEU A 174 -10.81 -7.10 11.80
CA LEU A 174 -11.43 -7.10 10.47
C LEU A 174 -11.05 -8.34 9.65
N SER A 175 -9.81 -8.82 9.80
CA SER A 175 -9.32 -9.99 9.08
C SER A 175 -9.90 -11.32 9.57
N ALA A 176 -10.52 -11.35 10.75
CA ALA A 176 -11.14 -12.56 11.30
C ALA A 176 -12.41 -12.99 10.52
N GLY A 177 -13.03 -12.05 9.80
CA GLY A 177 -14.25 -12.29 8.99
C GLY A 177 -14.01 -12.44 7.48
N GLY A 178 -12.76 -12.45 7.00
CA GLY A 178 -12.47 -12.46 5.56
C GLY A 178 -11.02 -12.77 5.19
N ALA A 179 -10.68 -12.65 3.90
CA ALA A 179 -9.30 -12.76 3.43
C ALA A 179 -8.49 -11.51 3.81
N ALA A 180 -7.20 -11.68 4.09
CA ALA A 180 -6.25 -10.60 4.32
C ALA A 180 -4.99 -10.86 3.50
N ALA A 181 -4.44 -9.82 2.90
CA ALA A 181 -3.21 -9.92 2.10
C ALA A 181 -1.94 -9.84 2.98
N PHE A 182 -2.06 -9.48 4.25
CA PHE A 182 -0.96 -9.42 5.21
C PHE A 182 -0.82 -10.69 6.07
N ASP A 183 0.40 -10.92 6.59
CA ASP A 183 0.67 -11.97 7.55
C ASP A 183 0.08 -11.60 8.94
N ARG A 184 -1.03 -12.24 9.29
CA ARG A 184 -1.70 -12.05 10.60
C ARG A 184 -0.82 -12.43 11.78
N ALA A 185 0.05 -13.44 11.64
CA ALA A 185 0.94 -13.85 12.73
C ALA A 185 2.03 -12.80 12.94
N ALA A 186 2.56 -12.20 11.87
CA ALA A 186 3.47 -11.06 11.98
C ALA A 186 2.81 -9.85 12.65
N ALA A 187 1.58 -9.52 12.26
CA ALA A 187 0.82 -8.44 12.90
C ALA A 187 0.60 -8.69 14.41
N GLN A 188 0.24 -9.93 14.79
CA GLN A 188 0.05 -10.31 16.19
C GLN A 188 1.34 -10.22 17.01
N ARG A 189 2.48 -10.68 16.47
CA ARG A 189 3.78 -10.55 17.13
C ARG A 189 4.13 -9.09 17.35
N ARG A 190 3.99 -8.25 16.32
CA ARG A 190 4.28 -6.82 16.44
C ARG A 190 3.39 -6.13 17.46
N LEU A 191 2.11 -6.51 17.51
CA LEU A 191 1.17 -6.02 18.51
C LEU A 191 1.61 -6.36 19.95
N GLN A 192 2.10 -7.59 20.19
CA GLN A 192 2.64 -8.00 21.48
C GLN A 192 3.88 -7.20 21.89
N GLU A 193 4.81 -6.96 20.96
CA GLU A 193 6.02 -6.15 21.18
C GLU A 193 5.67 -4.70 21.58
N LEU A 194 4.71 -4.09 20.88
CA LEU A 194 4.22 -2.74 21.19
C LEU A 194 3.48 -2.68 22.54
N GLY A 195 2.84 -3.78 22.96
CA GLY A 195 2.22 -3.90 24.29
C GLY A 195 3.23 -4.10 25.42
N GLY A 196 4.29 -4.87 25.19
CA GLY A 196 5.34 -5.12 26.18
C GLY A 196 6.21 -3.88 26.47
N THR A 197 6.45 -3.05 25.46
CA THR A 197 7.22 -1.80 25.61
C THR A 197 6.45 -0.73 26.41
N ALA A 198 5.13 -0.67 26.29
CA ALA A 198 4.28 0.21 27.11
C ALA A 198 4.25 -0.23 28.59
N ALA A 199 4.27 -1.54 28.86
CA ALA A 199 4.37 -2.06 30.23
C ALA A 199 5.75 -1.78 30.86
N ALA A 200 6.83 -1.82 30.07
CA ALA A 200 8.17 -1.50 30.53
C ALA A 200 8.40 0.00 30.82
N THR A 201 7.64 0.89 30.18
CA THR A 201 7.69 2.35 30.41
C THR A 201 6.70 2.85 31.46
N GLN A 202 5.79 1.99 31.94
CA GLN A 202 4.83 2.27 33.02
C GLN A 202 5.18 1.57 34.35
N ALA A 203 6.44 1.18 34.56
CA ALA A 203 6.86 0.80 35.91
C ALA A 203 6.66 2.03 36.83
N PRO A 204 5.88 1.91 37.93
CA PRO A 204 5.69 3.02 38.85
C PRO A 204 7.07 3.45 39.36
N ALA A 205 7.33 4.76 39.36
CA ALA A 205 8.53 5.31 39.99
C ALA A 205 8.66 4.70 41.40
N PRO A 206 9.85 4.23 41.81
CA PRO A 206 10.02 3.69 43.15
C PRO A 206 9.51 4.74 44.14
N ALA A 207 8.60 4.32 45.02
CA ALA A 207 8.05 5.20 46.05
C ALA A 207 9.22 5.92 46.74
N PRO A 208 9.14 7.24 46.98
CA PRO A 208 10.22 7.96 47.65
C PRO A 208 10.51 7.24 48.96
N ALA A 209 11.78 6.88 49.16
CA ALA A 209 12.22 6.21 50.37
C ALA A 209 11.71 7.02 51.56
N ARG A 210 10.84 6.42 52.38
CA ARG A 210 10.37 7.05 53.61
C ARG A 210 11.60 7.22 54.49
N THR A 211 12.11 8.44 54.59
CA THR A 211 13.12 8.79 55.58
C THR A 211 12.55 8.44 56.95
N PRO A 212 13.25 7.62 57.76
CA PRO A 212 12.78 7.33 59.11
C PRO A 212 12.77 8.65 59.89
N VAL A 213 11.58 9.06 60.33
CA VAL A 213 11.41 10.16 61.27
C VAL A 213 12.08 9.73 62.58
N ALA A 214 13.12 10.46 62.98
CA ALA A 214 13.81 10.24 64.25
C ALA A 214 12.82 10.37 65.42
N PRO A 215 12.92 9.53 66.47
CA PRO A 215 12.03 9.63 67.62
C PRO A 215 12.23 10.97 68.34
N ALA A 216 11.12 11.65 68.62
CA ALA A 216 11.09 12.89 69.39
C ALA A 216 11.67 12.65 70.80
N THR A 217 12.67 13.46 71.17
CA THR A 217 13.19 13.52 72.53
C THR A 217 12.16 14.17 73.47
N PRO A 218 11.87 13.60 74.65
CA PRO A 218 10.97 14.21 75.62
C PRO A 218 11.63 15.43 76.30
N PRO A 219 10.84 16.41 76.79
CA PRO A 219 11.36 17.62 77.40
C PRO A 219 11.99 17.33 78.78
N VAL A 220 13.16 17.92 79.01
CA VAL A 220 13.85 17.91 80.30
C VAL A 220 13.10 18.85 81.25
N ALA A 221 12.64 18.30 82.39
CA ALA A 221 12.06 19.09 83.47
C ALA A 221 13.14 19.98 84.11
N GLY A 222 12.84 21.28 84.22
CA GLY A 222 13.69 22.26 84.88
C GLY A 222 13.70 22.11 86.39
N ASN A 223 14.78 22.62 86.99
CA ASN A 223 14.93 22.90 88.41
C ASN A 223 15.14 24.42 88.56
#